data_AF-A0A8V0YHG2-F1
#
_entry.id   AF-A0A8V0YHG2-F1
#
_cell.length_a   1.000
_cell.length_b   1.000
_cell.length_c   1.000
_cell.angle_alpha   90.00
_cell.angle_beta   90.00
_cell.angle_gamma   90.00
#
_symmetry.space_group_name_H-M   'P 1'
#
loop_
_entity.id
_entity.type
_entity.pdbx_description
1 polymer ?
#
loop_
_entity_poly.entity_id
_entity_poly.type
_entity_poly.pdbx_seq_one_letter_code
_entity_poly.pdbx_strand_id
1 'polypeptide(L)'
;MSGVETRYTCCSGSSPTRNGNSYIPCSRSFPHTCSLNSSLDWRTSLETPRGQHLPSQQRSVLEQKTIPENLPTPTDKYKLKYHQYEADMKEEYKQYSERTAEKKRNHLPCPGTSVEGSQFEDGHSDDLTALDEKALLQRCYTSKPYNTQHSMKKSEAEDVAAERKKQAVVEQVMLDQLSRAVISDPEQNTRGDVSKEVQGHLGLGTAPMRFRKRTLHETKIRTKSGLTENMLSNKLRFDSRIVSRNGRDACRDLIGFFFACDRSLTVYEFRQFGKNRTNALPFIQKGVYQHQRGQKKGKAYDLTDFYIGANLTFQSIDHNLPKSIKQNPILTLRVTSIDEVAMDFLKDSCLEFNQGYSEQLIDDSKVFKKIQGMLRETLSKRGVRVVTGLGKYFRHIDKNGNGFLSQTDFKEALKLFHLEVPEQDFESLWLILDDSKSDKVNYGEFIHAIAGEMNEYRKAFVRKAYMKLDFNKTGSVPMVDIRKCYCAKKHPLVLAGKATEEEIKSSFLETLGESCSSPEEVSYSEFEDYYEGLSIGIADDDDFVNILRNPWGI
;
A
#
# COMPACT_ATOMS: atom_id res chain seq x y z
N MET A 1 -22.24 91.86 -21.56
CA MET A 1 -23.21 92.21 -20.50
C MET A 1 -22.85 91.39 -19.26
N SER A 2 -23.00 91.95 -18.04
CA SER A 2 -23.06 91.27 -16.72
C SER A 2 -22.04 90.17 -16.32
N GLY A 3 -21.19 90.43 -15.30
CA GLY A 3 -20.58 89.47 -14.33
C GLY A 3 -19.59 88.41 -14.86
N VAL A 4 -18.31 88.28 -14.48
CA VAL A 4 -17.55 88.49 -13.20
C VAL A 4 -18.00 87.49 -12.11
N GLU A 5 -17.26 86.41 -11.83
CA GLU A 5 -16.10 86.26 -10.87
C GLU A 5 -16.48 86.53 -9.38
N THR A 6 -15.90 85.87 -8.36
CA THR A 6 -14.46 85.60 -8.14
C THR A 6 -14.17 84.43 -7.15
N ARG A 7 -12.89 84.01 -7.15
CA ARG A 7 -12.06 83.10 -6.31
C ARG A 7 -12.26 83.25 -4.77
N TYR A 8 -11.82 82.34 -3.86
CA TYR A 8 -10.40 82.16 -3.46
C TYR A 8 -10.06 80.94 -2.53
N THR A 9 -8.91 80.31 -2.83
CA THR A 9 -7.83 79.67 -2.01
C THR A 9 -7.93 79.18 -0.54
N CYS A 10 -7.36 77.97 -0.33
CA CYS A 10 -6.33 77.57 0.66
C CYS A 10 -6.59 77.33 2.18
N CYS A 11 -6.50 76.04 2.55
CA CYS A 11 -5.49 75.41 3.45
C CYS A 11 -5.39 75.67 4.99
N SER A 12 -4.86 74.62 5.65
CA SER A 12 -4.21 74.55 7.00
C SER A 12 -5.09 74.32 8.24
N GLY A 13 -4.50 73.71 9.28
CA GLY A 13 -5.13 73.50 10.61
C GLY A 13 -4.82 72.15 11.28
N SER A 14 -3.87 72.13 12.22
CA SER A 14 -3.49 70.94 13.02
C SER A 14 -4.14 70.92 14.44
N SER A 15 -4.34 69.70 15.00
CA SER A 15 -4.32 69.26 16.43
C SER A 15 -4.31 70.31 17.57
N PRO A 16 -4.88 70.07 18.81
CA PRO A 16 -4.59 68.84 19.60
C PRO A 16 -5.52 68.43 20.81
N THR A 17 -5.04 67.46 21.62
CA THR A 17 -5.20 67.26 23.11
C THR A 17 -6.50 66.78 23.84
N ARG A 18 -6.30 65.69 24.62
CA ARG A 18 -6.60 65.43 26.07
C ARG A 18 -7.99 64.99 26.64
N ASN A 19 -7.90 63.86 27.36
CA ASN A 19 -8.46 63.52 28.71
C ASN A 19 -9.98 63.23 28.93
N GLY A 20 -10.28 62.11 29.62
CA GLY A 20 -11.56 61.86 30.31
C GLY A 20 -11.83 60.37 30.69
N ASN A 21 -11.76 60.01 31.97
CA ASN A 21 -11.92 58.63 32.48
C ASN A 21 -13.38 58.12 32.55
N SER A 22 -13.60 56.81 32.44
CA SER A 22 -14.42 55.99 33.39
C SER A 22 -14.41 54.49 33.01
N TYR A 23 -15.20 53.63 33.69
CA TYR A 23 -14.81 52.24 34.00
C TYR A 23 -15.97 51.21 33.93
N ILE A 24 -15.71 50.04 33.31
CA ILE A 24 -16.45 48.74 33.38
C ILE A 24 -17.93 48.72 32.83
N PRO A 25 -18.71 47.59 32.83
CA PRO A 25 -19.13 46.99 31.56
C PRO A 25 -20.64 46.89 31.31
N CYS A 26 -21.03 46.53 30.08
CA CYS A 26 -22.40 46.17 29.73
C CYS A 26 -22.58 44.68 29.43
N SER A 27 -23.44 44.03 30.22
CA SER A 27 -24.07 42.75 29.89
C SER A 27 -25.58 42.91 29.99
N ARG A 28 -26.35 42.63 28.92
CA ARG A 28 -27.80 42.39 29.05
C ARG A 28 -28.43 41.63 27.87
N SER A 29 -29.59 41.07 28.18
CA SER A 29 -30.40 40.15 27.38
C SER A 29 -31.52 40.83 26.58
N PHE A 30 -32.12 40.04 25.67
CA PHE A 30 -33.44 40.12 25.01
C PHE A 30 -34.48 41.16 25.51
N PRO A 31 -35.37 41.58 24.60
CA PRO A 31 -36.73 41.00 24.66
C PRO A 31 -37.39 40.65 23.30
N HIS A 32 -38.33 39.69 23.40
CA HIS A 32 -39.70 39.54 22.82
C HIS A 32 -40.21 40.53 21.73
N THR A 33 -41.20 40.19 20.87
CA THR A 33 -42.49 39.51 21.13
C THR A 33 -43.15 38.77 19.94
N CYS A 34 -43.82 37.64 20.25
CA CYS A 34 -45.22 37.20 19.95
C CYS A 34 -45.93 37.46 18.58
N SER A 35 -46.92 36.67 18.13
CA SER A 35 -47.44 35.31 18.45
C SER A 35 -48.63 34.95 17.50
N LEU A 36 -49.28 33.79 17.72
CA LEU A 36 -50.57 33.24 17.22
C LEU A 36 -50.58 32.47 15.87
N ASN A 37 -51.27 31.31 15.73
CA ASN A 37 -51.78 30.38 16.76
C ASN A 37 -52.24 29.00 16.19
N SER A 38 -52.62 28.10 17.11
CA SER A 38 -53.58 26.98 16.96
C SER A 38 -52.99 25.59 16.60
N SER A 39 -53.32 24.48 17.30
CA SER A 39 -54.19 24.30 18.49
C SER A 39 -53.85 23.00 19.27
N LEU A 40 -53.96 23.09 20.62
CA LEU A 40 -54.22 22.06 21.65
C LEU A 40 -53.56 20.65 21.51
N ASP A 41 -52.68 20.15 22.39
CA ASP A 41 -52.27 20.48 23.79
C ASP A 41 -53.17 19.98 24.95
N TRP A 42 -52.54 19.81 26.13
CA TRP A 42 -53.06 19.61 27.53
C TRP A 42 -53.16 18.16 28.08
N ARG A 43 -52.42 17.73 29.14
CA ARG A 43 -52.33 18.09 30.62
C ARG A 43 -53.19 17.11 31.48
N THR A 44 -53.09 16.88 32.81
CA THR A 44 -52.34 17.33 34.03
C THR A 44 -52.56 16.27 35.15
N SER A 45 -51.94 16.19 36.35
CA SER A 45 -50.68 16.69 36.98
C SER A 45 -50.49 16.03 38.37
N LEU A 46 -49.24 15.93 38.88
CA LEU A 46 -48.88 15.84 40.34
C LEU A 46 -49.39 14.56 41.10
N GLU A 47 -48.94 14.17 42.31
CA GLU A 47 -47.95 14.70 43.27
C GLU A 47 -47.23 13.58 44.11
N THR A 48 -46.49 13.96 45.17
CA THR A 48 -45.63 13.15 46.10
C THR A 48 -46.42 12.27 47.13
N PRO A 49 -45.85 11.42 48.05
CA PRO A 49 -44.46 11.39 48.60
C PRO A 49 -43.81 10.02 49.02
N ARG A 50 -42.56 10.14 49.53
CA ARG A 50 -41.75 9.25 50.43
C ARG A 50 -42.13 7.75 50.62
N GLY A 51 -41.12 6.88 50.41
CA GLY A 51 -41.04 5.49 50.90
C GLY A 51 -39.59 4.97 50.96
N GLN A 52 -39.31 3.87 51.67
CA GLN A 52 -37.95 3.34 51.90
C GLN A 52 -37.75 1.88 51.41
N HIS A 53 -36.46 1.52 51.23
CA HIS A 53 -35.88 0.17 51.17
C HIS A 53 -36.05 -0.72 49.92
N LEU A 54 -35.03 -1.60 49.80
CA LEU A 54 -34.80 -2.69 48.84
C LEU A 54 -35.71 -3.92 49.09
N PRO A 55 -35.68 -4.97 48.25
CA PRO A 55 -35.30 -5.05 46.82
C PRO A 55 -36.32 -5.83 45.96
N SER A 56 -36.28 -5.67 44.64
CA SER A 56 -36.86 -6.66 43.71
C SER A 56 -36.14 -6.70 42.36
N GLN A 57 -36.15 -7.89 41.74
CA GLN A 57 -35.59 -8.12 40.41
C GLN A 57 -36.63 -7.77 39.33
N GLN A 58 -36.24 -7.01 38.32
CA GLN A 58 -36.60 -7.28 36.91
C GLN A 58 -35.82 -6.36 35.96
N ARG A 59 -35.21 -6.95 34.92
CA ARG A 59 -34.69 -6.21 33.76
C ARG A 59 -35.79 -6.16 32.70
N SER A 60 -36.13 -4.96 32.22
CA SER A 60 -37.06 -4.78 31.11
C SER A 60 -36.38 -5.04 29.76
N VAL A 61 -36.83 -6.12 29.12
CA VAL A 61 -36.90 -6.39 27.67
C VAL A 61 -36.39 -5.28 26.74
N LEU A 62 -35.27 -5.54 26.03
CA LEU A 62 -35.20 -5.46 24.56
C LEU A 62 -33.96 -6.17 23.96
N GLU A 63 -33.80 -7.47 24.22
CA GLU A 63 -32.99 -8.34 23.35
C GLU A 63 -33.72 -9.67 23.14
N GLN A 64 -34.18 -9.92 21.91
CA GLN A 64 -34.57 -11.26 21.45
C GLN A 64 -33.85 -11.55 20.14
N LYS A 65 -32.79 -12.35 20.23
CA LYS A 65 -32.18 -12.98 19.06
C LYS A 65 -33.16 -14.04 18.54
N THR A 66 -33.74 -13.82 17.38
CA THR A 66 -34.55 -14.83 16.68
C THR A 66 -33.61 -15.90 16.11
N ILE A 67 -33.24 -16.88 16.95
CA ILE A 67 -32.53 -18.08 16.51
C ILE A 67 -33.58 -19.02 15.88
N PRO A 68 -33.41 -19.47 14.64
CA PRO A 68 -34.24 -20.54 14.09
C PRO A 68 -33.91 -21.86 14.81
N GLU A 69 -34.78 -22.30 15.71
CA GLU A 69 -34.69 -23.65 16.25
C GLU A 69 -34.93 -24.67 15.12
N ASN A 70 -34.16 -25.77 15.14
CA ASN A 70 -34.05 -26.80 14.08
C ASN A 70 -33.04 -26.54 12.93
N LEU A 71 -31.80 -26.20 13.29
CA LEU A 71 -30.64 -26.72 12.55
C LEU A 71 -30.20 -28.05 13.20
N PRO A 72 -29.90 -29.12 12.43
CA PRO A 72 -29.35 -30.35 12.99
C PRO A 72 -27.96 -30.06 13.59
N THR A 73 -27.70 -30.57 14.78
CA THR A 73 -26.35 -30.51 15.37
C THR A 73 -25.35 -31.24 14.45
N PRO A 74 -24.11 -30.75 14.28
CA PRO A 74 -23.13 -31.43 13.44
C PRO A 74 -22.89 -32.85 13.94
N THR A 75 -23.35 -33.84 13.16
CA THR A 75 -23.16 -35.27 13.43
C THR A 75 -21.70 -35.54 13.76
N ASP A 76 -21.38 -36.37 14.75
CA ASP A 76 -20.01 -36.48 15.27
C ASP A 76 -18.97 -36.90 14.21
N LYS A 77 -19.41 -37.59 13.14
CA LYS A 77 -18.62 -37.85 11.93
C LYS A 77 -18.02 -36.59 11.28
N TYR A 78 -18.74 -35.46 11.29
CA TYR A 78 -18.24 -34.16 10.79
C TYR A 78 -17.21 -33.54 11.75
N LYS A 79 -17.44 -33.61 13.06
CA LYS A 79 -16.45 -33.15 14.06
C LYS A 79 -15.15 -33.96 13.94
N LEU A 80 -15.27 -35.28 13.79
CA LEU A 80 -14.14 -36.19 13.57
C LEU A 80 -13.38 -35.82 12.28
N LYS A 81 -14.09 -35.55 11.18
CA LYS A 81 -13.48 -35.15 9.91
C LYS A 81 -12.78 -33.79 9.98
N TYR A 82 -13.32 -32.85 10.77
CA TYR A 82 -12.69 -31.55 11.03
C TYR A 82 -11.41 -31.71 11.86
N HIS A 83 -11.43 -32.48 12.95
CA HIS A 83 -10.24 -32.75 13.75
C HIS A 83 -9.17 -33.58 13.02
N GLN A 84 -9.58 -34.48 12.11
CA GLN A 84 -8.65 -35.16 11.20
C GLN A 84 -7.93 -34.14 10.32
N TYR A 85 -8.67 -33.29 9.60
CA TYR A 85 -8.09 -32.22 8.78
C TYR A 85 -7.20 -31.26 9.58
N GLU A 86 -7.61 -30.91 10.81
CA GLU A 86 -6.84 -30.07 11.74
C GLU A 86 -5.55 -30.77 12.26
N ALA A 87 -5.44 -32.09 12.14
CA ALA A 87 -4.23 -32.86 12.42
C ALA A 87 -3.36 -33.02 11.17
N ASP A 88 -3.97 -33.42 10.05
CA ASP A 88 -3.32 -33.58 8.74
C ASP A 88 -2.56 -32.30 8.33
N MET A 89 -3.22 -31.14 8.46
CA MET A 89 -2.62 -29.81 8.19
C MET A 89 -1.43 -29.48 9.11
N LYS A 90 -1.40 -30.00 10.35
CA LYS A 90 -0.28 -29.80 11.30
C LYS A 90 0.89 -30.72 10.99
N GLU A 91 0.63 -31.94 10.52
CA GLU A 91 1.68 -32.85 10.05
C GLU A 91 2.30 -32.37 8.73
N GLU A 92 1.49 -31.87 7.78
CA GLU A 92 2.01 -31.28 6.55
C GLU A 92 2.87 -30.03 6.82
N TYR A 93 2.42 -29.14 7.70
CA TYR A 93 3.22 -27.99 8.14
C TYR A 93 4.56 -28.41 8.80
N LYS A 94 4.52 -29.47 9.63
CA LYS A 94 5.73 -30.03 10.24
C LYS A 94 6.71 -30.55 9.17
N GLN A 95 6.25 -31.40 8.25
CA GLN A 95 7.08 -31.93 7.17
C GLN A 95 7.65 -30.81 6.27
N TYR A 96 6.86 -29.77 5.99
CA TYR A 96 7.32 -28.60 5.23
C TYR A 96 8.43 -27.84 5.97
N SER A 97 8.30 -27.67 7.29
CA SER A 97 9.33 -27.04 8.12
C SER A 97 10.63 -27.84 8.14
N GLU A 98 10.55 -29.18 8.17
CA GLU A 98 11.70 -30.09 8.16
C GLU A 98 12.43 -30.05 6.81
N ARG A 99 11.72 -30.16 5.68
CA ARG A 99 12.32 -30.00 4.33
C ARG A 99 12.96 -28.62 4.12
N THR A 100 12.39 -27.58 4.73
CA THR A 100 12.94 -26.21 4.65
C THR A 100 14.21 -26.05 5.49
N ALA A 101 14.30 -26.73 6.64
CA ALA A 101 15.51 -26.78 7.46
C ALA A 101 16.64 -27.57 6.77
N GLU A 102 16.32 -28.67 6.08
CA GLU A 102 17.31 -29.44 5.32
C GLU A 102 17.87 -28.64 4.14
N LYS A 103 17.03 -27.93 3.37
CA LYS A 103 17.50 -27.02 2.31
C LYS A 103 18.50 -25.98 2.84
N LYS A 104 18.24 -25.38 4.00
CA LYS A 104 19.16 -24.42 4.64
C LYS A 104 20.49 -25.05 5.11
N ARG A 105 20.57 -26.37 5.25
CA ARG A 105 21.77 -27.09 5.74
C ARG A 105 22.79 -27.40 4.64
N ASN A 106 22.38 -27.36 3.38
CA ASN A 106 23.20 -27.79 2.23
C ASN A 106 23.98 -26.64 1.54
N HIS A 107 23.84 -25.40 2.01
CA HIS A 107 24.61 -24.26 1.50
C HIS A 107 25.93 -24.11 2.27
N LEU A 108 27.02 -24.63 1.68
CA LEU A 108 28.39 -24.40 2.14
C LEU A 108 28.83 -22.95 1.86
N PRO A 109 29.56 -22.27 2.76
CA PRO A 109 30.14 -20.96 2.48
C PRO A 109 31.35 -21.06 1.54
N CYS A 110 31.41 -20.20 0.51
CA CYS A 110 32.63 -20.01 -0.26
C CYS A 110 33.67 -19.18 0.54
N PRO A 111 34.99 -19.35 0.30
CA PRO A 111 36.02 -18.56 0.97
C PRO A 111 35.94 -17.07 0.58
N GLY A 112 36.16 -16.19 1.55
CA GLY A 112 36.14 -14.75 1.31
C GLY A 112 37.42 -14.23 0.65
N THR A 113 37.28 -13.49 -0.46
CA THR A 113 38.36 -12.69 -1.04
C THR A 113 38.45 -11.36 -0.30
N SER A 114 39.60 -11.08 0.31
CA SER A 114 39.88 -9.76 0.90
C SER A 114 40.12 -8.72 -0.20
N VAL A 115 39.23 -7.74 -0.31
CA VAL A 115 39.47 -6.51 -1.09
C VAL A 115 40.02 -5.46 -0.13
N GLU A 116 41.19 -4.90 -0.45
CA GLU A 116 41.81 -3.85 0.35
C GLU A 116 41.04 -2.53 0.22
N GLY A 117 41.14 -1.67 1.24
CA GLY A 117 40.35 -0.45 1.31
C GLY A 117 40.68 0.52 0.17
N SER A 118 39.68 0.83 -0.65
CA SER A 118 39.78 1.89 -1.65
C SER A 118 40.16 3.21 -0.98
N GLN A 119 41.37 3.70 -1.27
CA GLN A 119 41.78 5.05 -0.89
C GLN A 119 40.89 6.04 -1.63
N PHE A 120 40.45 7.09 -0.93
CA PHE A 120 39.90 8.27 -1.60
C PHE A 120 41.07 9.02 -2.22
N GLU A 121 41.26 8.91 -3.53
CA GLU A 121 42.13 9.85 -4.24
C GLU A 121 41.43 11.20 -4.33
N ASP A 122 42.20 12.27 -4.11
CA ASP A 122 41.71 13.64 -3.97
C ASP A 122 41.49 14.29 -5.36
N GLY A 123 40.56 13.71 -6.12
CA GLY A 123 40.20 14.11 -7.47
C GLY A 123 39.25 15.30 -7.48
N HIS A 124 39.80 16.51 -7.65
CA HIS A 124 39.03 17.77 -7.75
C HIS A 124 37.91 17.66 -8.81
N SER A 125 36.66 17.95 -8.39
CA SER A 125 35.45 17.74 -9.20
C SER A 125 34.36 18.76 -8.80
N ASP A 126 34.40 19.95 -9.41
CA ASP A 126 33.73 21.20 -9.00
C ASP A 126 32.15 21.23 -9.01
N ASP A 127 31.44 20.10 -9.07
CA ASP A 127 29.94 20.02 -9.04
C ASP A 127 29.38 19.40 -7.74
N LEU A 128 30.22 18.81 -6.88
CA LEU A 128 29.80 18.31 -5.57
C LEU A 128 29.64 19.45 -4.58
N THR A 129 28.52 19.48 -3.86
CA THR A 129 28.31 20.38 -2.72
C THR A 129 28.39 19.62 -1.40
N ALA A 130 28.56 20.34 -0.30
CA ALA A 130 28.56 19.78 1.04
C ALA A 130 27.29 18.99 1.42
N LEU A 131 26.18 19.11 0.68
CA LEU A 131 24.99 18.26 0.84
C LEU A 131 25.13 16.90 0.15
N ASP A 132 25.81 16.83 -0.99
CA ASP A 132 26.13 15.57 -1.67
C ASP A 132 27.16 14.78 -0.86
N GLU A 133 28.18 15.45 -0.32
CA GLU A 133 29.14 14.85 0.61
C GLU A 133 28.43 14.25 1.84
N LYS A 134 27.52 15.01 2.47
CA LYS A 134 26.71 14.53 3.61
C LYS A 134 25.77 13.38 3.25
N ALA A 135 25.25 13.33 2.02
CA ALA A 135 24.52 12.18 1.50
C ALA A 135 25.42 10.96 1.27
N LEU A 136 26.63 11.16 0.73
CA LEU A 136 27.61 10.12 0.46
C LEU A 136 28.13 9.46 1.76
N LEU A 137 28.27 10.21 2.86
CA LEU A 137 28.56 9.65 4.19
C LEU A 137 27.57 8.55 4.60
N GLN A 138 26.31 8.62 4.17
CA GLN A 138 25.30 7.61 4.49
C GLN A 138 25.48 6.31 3.69
N ARG A 139 26.27 6.31 2.61
CA ARG A 139 26.63 5.08 1.89
C ARG A 139 27.67 4.23 2.62
N CYS A 140 28.34 4.75 3.65
CA CYS A 140 29.45 4.07 4.32
C CYS A 140 29.04 2.91 5.26
N TYR A 141 27.77 2.51 5.39
CA TYR A 141 27.32 1.45 6.32
C TYR A 141 27.59 -0.01 5.85
N THR A 142 28.55 -0.22 4.95
CA THR A 142 28.80 -1.52 4.29
C THR A 142 29.80 -2.42 5.05
N SER A 143 29.88 -3.69 4.65
CA SER A 143 30.91 -4.69 5.02
C SER A 143 30.97 -5.30 6.44
N LYS A 144 30.21 -4.85 7.46
CA LYS A 144 30.17 -5.55 8.78
C LYS A 144 28.76 -5.83 9.29
N PRO A 145 28.34 -7.12 9.43
CA PRO A 145 26.98 -7.47 9.81
C PRO A 145 26.68 -7.19 11.29
N TYR A 146 25.40 -6.98 11.55
CA TYR A 146 24.79 -7.01 12.88
C TYR A 146 25.14 -8.34 13.60
N ASN A 147 25.26 -8.33 14.95
CA ASN A 147 25.46 -9.53 15.78
C ASN A 147 24.45 -10.64 15.42
N THR A 148 24.93 -11.62 14.64
CA THR A 148 24.09 -12.41 13.73
C THR A 148 22.99 -13.15 14.48
N GLN A 149 23.30 -13.68 15.65
CA GLN A 149 22.41 -14.50 16.46
C GLN A 149 21.19 -13.73 17.03
N HIS A 150 21.29 -12.42 17.23
CA HIS A 150 20.15 -11.60 17.68
C HIS A 150 19.34 -11.03 16.50
N SER A 151 19.97 -10.78 15.34
CA SER A 151 19.25 -10.43 14.10
C SER A 151 18.48 -11.62 13.55
N MET A 152 19.05 -12.83 13.55
CA MET A 152 18.37 -14.07 13.14
C MET A 152 17.09 -14.29 13.96
N LYS A 153 17.18 -14.30 15.30
CA LYS A 153 16.00 -14.46 16.18
C LYS A 153 14.93 -13.38 15.98
N LYS A 154 15.33 -12.15 15.67
CA LYS A 154 14.39 -11.06 15.36
C LYS A 154 13.73 -11.26 14.00
N SER A 155 14.49 -11.66 12.97
CA SER A 155 13.95 -12.01 11.64
C SER A 155 12.98 -13.18 11.75
N GLU A 156 13.39 -14.29 12.36
CA GLU A 156 12.57 -15.50 12.55
C GLU A 156 11.22 -15.18 13.22
N ALA A 157 11.22 -14.30 14.22
CA ALA A 157 9.99 -13.85 14.89
C ALA A 157 9.11 -12.95 13.99
N GLU A 158 9.71 -12.11 13.16
CA GLU A 158 9.01 -11.25 12.19
C GLU A 158 8.48 -12.04 10.99
N ASP A 159 9.23 -13.02 10.49
CA ASP A 159 8.86 -13.95 9.42
C ASP A 159 7.67 -14.82 9.85
N VAL A 160 7.71 -15.37 11.07
CA VAL A 160 6.58 -16.10 11.68
C VAL A 160 5.36 -15.19 11.91
N ALA A 161 5.56 -13.91 12.26
CA ALA A 161 4.45 -12.96 12.38
C ALA A 161 3.84 -12.61 11.01
N ALA A 162 4.67 -12.46 9.97
CA ALA A 162 4.24 -12.19 8.60
C ALA A 162 3.42 -13.35 8.03
N GLU A 163 3.86 -14.60 8.20
CA GLU A 163 3.11 -15.75 7.68
C GLU A 163 1.81 -16.01 8.45
N ARG A 164 1.79 -15.80 9.78
CA ARG A 164 0.54 -15.81 10.57
C ARG A 164 -0.47 -14.75 10.08
N LYS A 165 0.02 -13.56 9.71
CA LYS A 165 -0.79 -12.51 9.08
C LYS A 165 -1.34 -12.96 7.73
N LYS A 166 -0.51 -13.58 6.87
CA LYS A 166 -0.95 -14.13 5.57
C LYS A 166 -2.02 -15.21 5.74
N GLN A 167 -1.80 -16.16 6.67
CA GLN A 167 -2.75 -17.22 6.99
C GLN A 167 -4.11 -16.67 7.46
N ALA A 168 -4.11 -15.71 8.38
CA ALA A 168 -5.36 -15.08 8.86
C ALA A 168 -6.16 -14.36 7.76
N VAL A 169 -5.48 -13.80 6.74
CA VAL A 169 -6.16 -13.25 5.56
C VAL A 169 -6.71 -14.37 4.66
N VAL A 170 -5.95 -15.45 4.42
CA VAL A 170 -6.43 -16.62 3.65
C VAL A 170 -7.70 -17.20 4.27
N GLU A 171 -7.73 -17.39 5.59
CA GLU A 171 -8.89 -17.90 6.32
C GLU A 171 -10.11 -16.99 6.13
N GLN A 172 -9.96 -15.67 6.28
CA GLN A 172 -11.06 -14.73 6.07
C GLN A 172 -11.56 -14.72 4.61
N VAL A 173 -10.66 -14.81 3.63
CA VAL A 173 -11.05 -14.88 2.20
C VAL A 173 -11.86 -16.15 1.94
N MET A 174 -11.43 -17.30 2.45
CA MET A 174 -12.16 -18.56 2.29
C MET A 174 -13.54 -18.49 2.97
N LEU A 175 -13.64 -17.91 4.17
CA LEU A 175 -14.92 -17.67 4.86
C LEU A 175 -15.84 -16.74 4.05
N ASP A 176 -15.32 -15.62 3.54
CA ASP A 176 -16.07 -14.65 2.75
C ASP A 176 -16.60 -15.23 1.43
N GLN A 177 -15.85 -16.13 0.78
CA GLN A 177 -16.30 -16.76 -0.47
C GLN A 177 -17.23 -17.96 -0.24
N LEU A 178 -16.92 -18.83 0.73
CA LEU A 178 -17.73 -20.02 1.00
C LEU A 178 -19.09 -19.66 1.63
N SER A 179 -19.16 -18.62 2.48
CA SER A 179 -20.43 -18.14 3.06
C SER A 179 -21.39 -17.52 2.05
N ARG A 180 -20.91 -17.20 0.84
CA ARG A 180 -21.70 -16.63 -0.27
C ARG A 180 -22.02 -17.64 -1.37
N ALA A 181 -21.42 -18.82 -1.34
CA ALA A 181 -21.58 -19.85 -2.37
C ALA A 181 -22.80 -20.74 -2.10
N VAL A 182 -23.50 -21.15 -3.17
CA VAL A 182 -24.41 -22.29 -3.09
C VAL A 182 -23.55 -23.54 -2.99
N ILE A 183 -23.35 -24.02 -1.75
CA ILE A 183 -22.48 -25.15 -1.43
C ILE A 183 -22.87 -26.36 -2.28
N SER A 184 -21.91 -26.89 -3.02
CA SER A 184 -22.02 -28.14 -3.75
C SER A 184 -21.14 -29.20 -3.10
N ASP A 185 -21.59 -30.45 -3.18
CA ASP A 185 -20.90 -31.62 -2.65
C ASP A 185 -19.51 -31.75 -3.31
N PRO A 186 -18.40 -31.77 -2.55
CA PRO A 186 -17.05 -31.87 -3.12
C PRO A 186 -16.81 -33.10 -4.03
N GLU A 187 -17.63 -34.15 -3.89
CA GLU A 187 -17.63 -35.31 -4.80
C GLU A 187 -18.00 -34.94 -6.26
N GLN A 188 -18.60 -33.77 -6.50
CA GLN A 188 -19.02 -33.34 -7.85
C GLN A 188 -17.88 -32.78 -8.72
N ASN A 189 -16.67 -32.59 -8.17
CA ASN A 189 -15.53 -31.98 -8.87
C ASN A 189 -14.84 -32.90 -9.90
N THR A 190 -15.16 -34.20 -9.95
CA THR A 190 -14.48 -35.14 -10.85
C THR A 190 -14.81 -34.84 -12.32
N ARG A 191 -13.86 -34.26 -13.07
CA ARG A 191 -13.90 -34.19 -14.54
C ARG A 191 -13.80 -35.60 -15.14
N GLY A 192 -14.94 -36.30 -15.20
CA GLY A 192 -15.00 -37.71 -15.56
C GLY A 192 -16.32 -38.13 -16.21
N ASP A 193 -17.01 -37.21 -16.90
CA ASP A 193 -18.22 -37.56 -17.67
C ASP A 193 -18.42 -36.58 -18.85
N VAL A 194 -17.53 -36.67 -19.84
CA VAL A 194 -17.72 -36.05 -21.17
C VAL A 194 -18.22 -37.13 -22.11
N SER A 195 -19.43 -36.94 -22.64
CA SER A 195 -19.99 -37.62 -23.81
C SER A 195 -20.03 -39.16 -23.77
N LYS A 196 -21.02 -39.72 -23.06
CA LYS A 196 -21.71 -40.93 -23.53
C LYS A 196 -23.20 -40.67 -23.74
N GLU A 197 -23.52 -40.07 -24.87
CA GLU A 197 -24.86 -40.22 -25.45
C GLU A 197 -25.06 -41.68 -25.86
N VAL A 198 -25.77 -42.45 -25.04
CA VAL A 198 -26.15 -43.82 -25.40
C VAL A 198 -27.40 -43.76 -26.28
N GLN A 199 -27.20 -43.61 -27.58
CA GLN A 199 -28.18 -44.09 -28.56
C GLN A 199 -28.23 -45.62 -28.45
N GLY A 200 -29.25 -46.16 -27.79
CA GLY A 200 -29.30 -47.60 -27.49
C GLY A 200 -30.61 -48.12 -26.92
N HIS A 201 -31.56 -48.40 -27.82
CA HIS A 201 -32.70 -49.33 -27.69
C HIS A 201 -33.77 -49.13 -26.58
N LEU A 202 -35.03 -49.42 -26.96
CA LEU A 202 -36.12 -49.65 -26.01
C LEU A 202 -35.90 -51.00 -25.30
N GLY A 203 -36.06 -51.01 -23.97
CA GLY A 203 -36.22 -52.21 -23.15
C GLY A 203 -37.50 -52.11 -22.32
N LEU A 204 -38.27 -53.19 -22.23
CA LEU A 204 -39.52 -53.24 -21.46
C LEU A 204 -39.27 -53.13 -19.94
N GLY A 205 -40.20 -52.49 -19.23
CA GLY A 205 -40.45 -52.81 -17.81
C GLY A 205 -39.87 -51.88 -16.74
N THR A 206 -40.17 -50.57 -16.79
CA THR A 206 -40.17 -49.75 -15.55
C THR A 206 -41.41 -48.85 -15.50
N ALA A 207 -42.09 -48.80 -14.35
CA ALA A 207 -43.32 -48.02 -14.18
C ALA A 207 -43.08 -46.49 -14.17
N PRO A 208 -44.09 -45.66 -14.49
CA PRO A 208 -43.94 -44.21 -14.53
C PRO A 208 -43.44 -43.60 -13.21
N MET A 209 -42.53 -42.63 -13.32
CA MET A 209 -41.83 -41.93 -12.22
C MET A 209 -42.72 -41.01 -11.35
N ARG A 210 -43.99 -41.36 -11.12
CA ARG A 210 -44.96 -40.56 -10.32
C ARG A 210 -45.13 -40.99 -8.86
N PHE A 211 -44.59 -42.14 -8.45
CA PHE A 211 -44.88 -42.73 -7.12
C PHE A 211 -43.66 -42.97 -6.20
N ARG A 212 -42.47 -42.47 -6.52
CA ARG A 212 -41.36 -42.39 -5.54
C ARG A 212 -41.42 -41.05 -4.80
N LYS A 213 -41.88 -41.07 -3.55
CA LYS A 213 -41.61 -39.99 -2.58
C LYS A 213 -40.11 -39.97 -2.29
N ARG A 214 -39.33 -39.21 -3.05
CA ARG A 214 -37.98 -38.83 -2.63
C ARG A 214 -38.09 -37.91 -1.43
N THR A 215 -37.35 -38.19 -0.37
CA THR A 215 -37.11 -37.19 0.69
C THR A 215 -36.11 -36.16 0.18
N LEU A 216 -36.13 -34.94 0.71
CA LEU A 216 -35.29 -33.84 0.21
C LEU A 216 -33.77 -34.11 0.39
N HIS A 217 -33.40 -35.03 1.27
CA HIS A 217 -32.02 -35.50 1.46
C HIS A 217 -31.57 -36.60 0.48
N GLU A 218 -32.47 -37.24 -0.27
CA GLU A 218 -32.12 -38.22 -1.32
C GLU A 218 -31.77 -37.55 -2.67
N THR A 219 -32.18 -36.29 -2.87
CA THR A 219 -31.83 -35.52 -4.06
C THR A 219 -30.41 -34.95 -3.96
N LYS A 220 -29.40 -35.69 -4.47
CA LYS A 220 -28.09 -35.10 -4.79
C LYS A 220 -28.28 -33.96 -5.80
N ILE A 221 -28.26 -32.72 -5.34
CA ILE A 221 -28.40 -31.53 -6.17
C ILE A 221 -27.11 -31.35 -6.97
N ARG A 222 -27.13 -31.63 -8.28
CA ARG A 222 -26.06 -31.28 -9.22
C ARG A 222 -26.20 -29.82 -9.61
N THR A 223 -25.56 -28.90 -8.89
CA THR A 223 -25.46 -27.50 -9.36
C THR A 223 -24.36 -27.41 -10.42
N LYS A 224 -24.65 -26.79 -11.57
CA LYS A 224 -23.65 -26.56 -12.62
C LYS A 224 -22.71 -25.37 -12.31
N SER A 225 -22.79 -24.82 -11.10
CA SER A 225 -22.32 -23.47 -10.76
C SER A 225 -22.00 -23.29 -9.27
N GLY A 226 -21.83 -24.38 -8.51
CA GLY A 226 -21.39 -24.29 -7.12
C GLY A 226 -19.89 -24.07 -7.06
N LEU A 227 -19.43 -23.00 -6.40
CA LEU A 227 -18.03 -22.86 -6.02
C LEU A 227 -17.73 -23.90 -4.93
N THR A 228 -16.83 -24.84 -5.22
CA THR A 228 -16.32 -25.79 -4.24
C THR A 228 -15.03 -25.26 -3.60
N GLU A 229 -14.70 -25.78 -2.42
CA GLU A 229 -13.44 -25.50 -1.73
C GLU A 229 -12.23 -25.78 -2.64
N ASN A 230 -12.24 -26.88 -3.40
CA ASN A 230 -11.21 -27.24 -4.38
C ASN A 230 -11.10 -26.26 -5.57
N MET A 231 -12.17 -25.57 -5.94
CA MET A 231 -12.10 -24.50 -6.96
C MET A 231 -11.53 -23.20 -6.39
N LEU A 232 -11.65 -22.97 -5.08
CA LEU A 232 -11.10 -21.81 -4.36
C LEU A 232 -9.71 -22.09 -3.74
N SER A 233 -9.26 -23.35 -3.70
CA SER A 233 -7.88 -23.70 -3.33
C SER A 233 -6.90 -23.25 -4.41
N ASN A 234 -7.27 -23.39 -5.69
CA ASN A 234 -6.50 -23.00 -6.88
C ASN A 234 -6.51 -21.48 -7.10
N LYS A 235 -5.89 -20.75 -6.17
CA LYS A 235 -5.74 -19.29 -6.18
C LYS A 235 -4.27 -18.89 -6.11
N LEU A 236 -3.88 -17.90 -6.89
CA LEU A 236 -2.59 -17.25 -6.79
C LEU A 236 -2.64 -16.20 -5.66
N ARG A 237 -1.76 -16.33 -4.67
CA ARG A 237 -1.56 -15.35 -3.59
C ARG A 237 -0.44 -14.37 -3.99
N PHE A 238 -0.63 -13.08 -3.72
CA PHE A 238 0.42 -12.07 -3.90
C PHE A 238 0.32 -10.96 -2.84
N ASP A 239 1.45 -10.40 -2.43
CA ASP A 239 1.47 -9.16 -1.62
C ASP A 239 1.45 -7.94 -2.54
N SER A 240 0.90 -6.81 -2.08
CA SER A 240 0.89 -5.57 -2.86
C SER A 240 1.03 -4.29 -2.02
N ARG A 241 1.45 -3.20 -2.67
CA ARG A 241 1.44 -1.83 -2.13
C ARG A 241 0.58 -0.91 -3.00
N ILE A 242 0.05 0.16 -2.41
CA ILE A 242 -0.58 1.24 -3.19
C ILE A 242 0.53 2.12 -3.76
N VAL A 243 0.48 2.41 -5.06
CA VAL A 243 1.33 3.45 -5.66
C VAL A 243 0.69 4.81 -5.34
N SER A 244 1.12 5.42 -4.24
CA SER A 244 0.62 6.70 -3.75
C SER A 244 1.69 7.44 -2.95
N ARG A 245 1.75 8.77 -3.07
CA ARG A 245 2.64 9.62 -2.27
C ARG A 245 2.10 9.88 -0.84
N ASN A 246 0.84 9.56 -0.57
CA ASN A 246 0.24 9.67 0.77
C ASN A 246 0.65 8.50 1.66
N GLY A 247 1.46 8.76 2.69
CA GLY A 247 2.03 7.74 3.57
C GLY A 247 1.01 6.80 4.23
N ARG A 248 -0.18 7.29 4.58
CA ARG A 248 -1.25 6.46 5.18
C ARG A 248 -1.83 5.42 4.22
N ASP A 249 -1.70 5.66 2.93
CA ASP A 249 -2.17 4.76 1.88
C ASP A 249 -1.02 3.90 1.31
N ALA A 250 0.18 4.48 1.18
CA ALA A 250 1.40 3.76 0.79
C ALA A 250 1.83 2.69 1.82
N CYS A 251 1.63 2.95 3.13
CA CYS A 251 1.97 2.04 4.22
C CYS A 251 0.84 1.04 4.57
N ARG A 252 -0.12 0.80 3.66
CA ARG A 252 -1.13 -0.25 3.84
C ARG A 252 -0.57 -1.64 3.56
N ASP A 253 -1.10 -2.60 4.31
CA ASP A 253 -0.83 -4.03 4.17
C ASP A 253 -1.90 -4.67 3.29
N LEU A 254 -1.63 -4.84 2.00
CA LEU A 254 -2.57 -5.42 1.03
C LEU A 254 -2.11 -6.79 0.56
N ILE A 255 -2.99 -7.79 0.63
CA ILE A 255 -2.76 -9.16 0.15
C ILE A 255 -3.86 -9.50 -0.85
N GLY A 256 -3.46 -9.89 -2.06
CA GLY A 256 -4.33 -10.19 -3.19
C GLY A 256 -4.45 -11.68 -3.49
N PHE A 257 -5.59 -12.05 -4.07
CA PHE A 257 -5.91 -13.42 -4.50
C PHE A 257 -6.55 -13.41 -5.89
N PHE A 258 -5.86 -14.00 -6.87
CA PHE A 258 -6.40 -14.23 -8.21
C PHE A 258 -6.86 -15.68 -8.35
N PHE A 259 -8.10 -15.88 -8.77
CA PHE A 259 -8.74 -17.19 -8.92
C PHE A 259 -8.73 -17.60 -10.39
N ALA A 260 -7.82 -18.49 -10.77
CA ALA A 260 -7.64 -18.89 -12.17
C ALA A 260 -8.89 -19.59 -12.76
N CYS A 261 -9.73 -20.19 -11.90
CA CYS A 261 -10.94 -20.92 -12.29
C CYS A 261 -12.07 -20.05 -12.86
N ASP A 262 -12.15 -18.77 -12.46
CA ASP A 262 -13.16 -17.81 -12.94
C ASP A 262 -12.57 -16.45 -13.40
N ARG A 263 -11.23 -16.34 -13.39
CA ARG A 263 -10.44 -15.12 -13.69
C ARG A 263 -10.79 -13.92 -12.81
N SER A 264 -11.39 -14.14 -11.65
CA SER A 264 -11.67 -13.05 -10.71
C SER A 264 -10.49 -12.78 -9.78
N LEU A 265 -10.42 -11.54 -9.31
CA LEU A 265 -9.41 -11.02 -8.41
C LEU A 265 -10.09 -10.37 -7.21
N THR A 266 -9.46 -10.42 -6.04
CA THR A 266 -9.82 -9.65 -4.84
C THR A 266 -8.56 -9.26 -4.08
N VAL A 267 -8.62 -8.17 -3.31
CA VAL A 267 -7.50 -7.71 -2.47
C VAL A 267 -8.02 -7.34 -1.10
N TYR A 268 -7.39 -7.85 -0.05
CA TYR A 268 -7.74 -7.64 1.34
C TYR A 268 -6.72 -6.76 2.04
N GLU A 269 -7.19 -5.83 2.87
CA GLU A 269 -6.35 -5.04 3.76
C GLU A 269 -6.26 -5.73 5.13
N PHE A 270 -5.04 -6.05 5.57
CA PHE A 270 -4.78 -6.55 6.91
C PHE A 270 -4.64 -5.40 7.91
N ARG A 271 -5.38 -5.49 9.03
CA ARG A 271 -5.39 -4.48 10.09
C ARG A 271 -5.21 -5.14 11.45
N GLN A 272 -4.10 -4.84 12.12
CA GLN A 272 -3.90 -5.18 13.52
C GLN A 272 -4.34 -4.01 14.42
N PHE A 273 -5.28 -4.28 15.32
CA PHE A 273 -5.83 -3.34 16.30
C PHE A 273 -5.40 -3.75 17.72
N GLY A 274 -4.43 -3.01 18.28
CA GLY A 274 -3.77 -3.40 19.53
C GLY A 274 -3.00 -4.72 19.35
N LYS A 275 -2.78 -5.46 20.44
CA LYS A 275 -1.97 -6.70 20.39
C LYS A 275 -2.73 -7.91 19.82
N ASN A 276 -4.03 -8.03 20.12
CA ASN A 276 -4.76 -9.30 20.01
C ASN A 276 -5.92 -9.32 18.98
N ARG A 277 -6.23 -8.22 18.29
CA ARG A 277 -7.31 -8.18 17.28
C ARG A 277 -6.73 -7.96 15.90
N THR A 278 -6.67 -9.00 15.10
CA THR A 278 -6.41 -8.94 13.66
C THR A 278 -7.73 -8.92 12.90
N ASN A 279 -7.81 -8.13 11.83
CA ASN A 279 -8.96 -8.07 10.93
C ASN A 279 -8.46 -8.01 9.49
N ALA A 280 -9.10 -8.75 8.60
CA ALA A 280 -8.82 -8.75 7.17
C ALA A 280 -10.09 -8.28 6.45
N LEU A 281 -10.03 -7.14 5.77
CA LEU A 281 -11.21 -6.53 5.15
C LEU A 281 -11.04 -6.46 3.63
N PRO A 282 -12.07 -6.78 2.82
CA PRO A 282 -12.01 -6.66 1.37
C PRO A 282 -11.84 -5.18 0.97
N PHE A 283 -10.68 -4.87 0.41
CA PHE A 283 -10.27 -3.55 -0.07
C PHE A 283 -10.63 -3.37 -1.55
N ILE A 284 -10.38 -4.41 -2.34
CA ILE A 284 -10.95 -4.64 -3.68
C ILE A 284 -11.84 -5.87 -3.59
N GLN A 285 -13.12 -5.73 -3.93
CA GLN A 285 -14.10 -6.84 -3.87
C GLN A 285 -13.74 -7.95 -4.89
N LYS A 286 -14.34 -9.14 -4.77
CA LYS A 286 -14.11 -10.21 -5.76
C LYS A 286 -14.85 -9.90 -7.06
N GLY A 287 -14.12 -9.72 -8.15
CA GLY A 287 -14.66 -9.42 -9.47
C GLY A 287 -13.66 -9.71 -10.59
N VAL A 288 -14.13 -9.76 -11.84
CA VAL A 288 -13.24 -9.83 -13.02
C VAL A 288 -12.89 -8.40 -13.42
N TYR A 289 -11.63 -8.02 -13.26
CA TYR A 289 -11.16 -6.65 -13.53
C TYR A 289 -10.37 -6.58 -14.84
N GLN A 290 -10.30 -5.38 -15.41
CA GLN A 290 -9.60 -5.07 -16.64
C GLN A 290 -8.49 -4.03 -16.42
N HIS A 291 -7.46 -4.07 -17.25
CA HIS A 291 -6.43 -3.03 -17.30
C HIS A 291 -7.05 -1.66 -17.64
N GLN A 292 -6.76 -0.62 -16.86
CA GLN A 292 -7.31 0.73 -17.07
C GLN A 292 -6.39 1.64 -17.90
N ARG A 293 -5.12 1.29 -18.06
CA ARG A 293 -4.10 2.08 -18.80
C ARG A 293 -3.07 1.19 -19.52
N GLY A 294 -2.36 1.74 -20.50
CA GLY A 294 -1.28 1.06 -21.22
C GLY A 294 -1.74 -0.05 -22.19
N GLN A 295 -0.79 -0.80 -22.76
CA GLN A 295 -1.04 -1.65 -23.94
C GLN A 295 -2.08 -2.79 -23.76
N LYS A 296 -2.37 -3.24 -22.52
CA LYS A 296 -3.44 -4.24 -22.24
C LYS A 296 -4.81 -3.61 -21.92
N LYS A 297 -4.97 -2.28 -21.94
CA LYS A 297 -6.20 -1.53 -21.59
C LYS A 297 -7.49 -2.15 -22.17
N GLY A 298 -8.48 -2.39 -21.31
CA GLY A 298 -9.75 -3.05 -21.65
C GLY A 298 -9.70 -4.59 -21.71
N LYS A 299 -8.52 -5.23 -21.69
CA LYS A 299 -8.40 -6.69 -21.52
C LYS A 299 -8.54 -7.03 -20.03
N ALA A 300 -9.14 -8.19 -19.73
CA ALA A 300 -9.20 -8.72 -18.37
C ALA A 300 -7.81 -9.18 -17.90
N TYR A 301 -7.55 -9.14 -16.59
CA TYR A 301 -6.30 -9.66 -16.03
C TYR A 301 -6.15 -11.17 -16.26
N ASP A 302 -4.94 -11.59 -16.61
CA ASP A 302 -4.54 -12.98 -16.80
C ASP A 302 -3.35 -13.36 -15.87
N LEU A 303 -2.97 -14.63 -15.81
CA LEU A 303 -1.87 -15.08 -14.93
C LEU A 303 -0.51 -14.47 -15.29
N THR A 304 -0.31 -13.99 -16.52
CA THR A 304 0.95 -13.34 -16.94
C THR A 304 1.07 -11.90 -16.43
N ASP A 305 -0.04 -11.27 -16.00
CA ASP A 305 -0.04 -9.92 -15.42
C ASP A 305 0.51 -9.88 -13.99
N PHE A 306 0.67 -11.03 -13.33
CA PHE A 306 1.18 -11.11 -11.96
C PHE A 306 2.66 -11.46 -11.96
N TYR A 307 3.51 -10.43 -11.94
CA TYR A 307 4.95 -10.52 -11.69
C TYR A 307 5.37 -9.43 -10.69
N ILE A 308 6.50 -9.60 -9.98
CA ILE A 308 6.97 -8.60 -9.02
C ILE A 308 7.29 -7.29 -9.76
N GLY A 309 6.73 -6.18 -9.28
CA GLY A 309 6.79 -4.88 -9.97
C GLY A 309 5.60 -4.58 -10.89
N ALA A 310 4.72 -5.55 -11.18
CA ALA A 310 3.54 -5.33 -12.02
C ALA A 310 2.55 -4.35 -11.37
N ASN A 311 1.97 -3.45 -12.18
CA ASN A 311 1.07 -2.39 -11.73
C ASN A 311 -0.38 -2.72 -12.13
N LEU A 312 -1.15 -3.32 -11.21
CA LEU A 312 -2.56 -3.62 -11.36
C LEU A 312 -3.39 -2.34 -11.16
N THR A 313 -4.31 -2.05 -12.07
CA THR A 313 -5.11 -0.80 -12.10
C THR A 313 -6.61 -1.07 -11.98
N PHE A 314 -7.30 -0.23 -11.20
CA PHE A 314 -8.72 -0.36 -10.84
C PHE A 314 -9.40 1.02 -10.87
N GLN A 315 -10.72 1.09 -11.06
CA GLN A 315 -11.44 2.35 -10.91
C GLN A 315 -11.76 2.61 -9.44
N SER A 316 -11.38 3.79 -8.92
CA SER A 316 -11.54 4.12 -7.49
C SER A 316 -13.01 4.29 -7.06
N ILE A 317 -13.94 4.39 -8.02
CA ILE A 317 -15.37 4.55 -7.76
C ILE A 317 -16.04 3.23 -7.32
N ASP A 318 -15.63 2.09 -7.91
CA ASP A 318 -16.27 0.76 -7.78
C ASP A 318 -16.14 0.10 -6.39
N HIS A 319 -15.38 0.73 -5.49
CA HIS A 319 -14.89 0.12 -4.26
C HIS A 319 -15.11 1.03 -3.05
N ASN A 320 -15.18 0.47 -1.84
CA ASN A 320 -15.39 1.24 -0.60
C ASN A 320 -14.09 1.86 -0.08
N LEU A 321 -13.37 2.56 -0.97
CA LEU A 321 -12.05 3.12 -0.72
C LEU A 321 -12.09 4.43 0.11
N PRO A 322 -11.02 4.72 0.87
CA PRO A 322 -10.79 6.00 1.53
C PRO A 322 -10.93 7.22 0.60
N LYS A 323 -11.38 8.36 1.15
CA LYS A 323 -11.52 9.62 0.40
C LYS A 323 -10.22 10.05 -0.30
N SER A 324 -9.07 9.84 0.34
CA SER A 324 -7.74 10.15 -0.21
C SER A 324 -7.40 9.36 -1.49
N ILE A 325 -7.92 8.14 -1.61
CA ILE A 325 -7.72 7.29 -2.79
C ILE A 325 -8.75 7.65 -3.86
N LYS A 326 -10.00 7.95 -3.47
CA LYS A 326 -11.07 8.37 -4.38
C LYS A 326 -10.86 9.75 -5.03
N GLN A 327 -9.85 10.51 -4.64
CA GLN A 327 -9.41 11.72 -5.35
C GLN A 327 -8.82 11.38 -6.73
N ASN A 328 -8.15 10.23 -6.86
CA ASN A 328 -7.64 9.74 -8.14
C ASN A 328 -8.67 8.78 -8.78
N PRO A 329 -9.03 8.94 -10.07
CA PRO A 329 -10.02 8.08 -10.71
C PRO A 329 -9.54 6.63 -10.89
N ILE A 330 -8.22 6.44 -11.03
CA ILE A 330 -7.56 5.14 -11.15
C ILE A 330 -6.72 4.89 -9.89
N LEU A 331 -7.00 3.77 -9.22
CA LEU A 331 -6.15 3.20 -8.18
C LEU A 331 -5.13 2.26 -8.82
N THR A 332 -3.85 2.47 -8.53
CA THR A 332 -2.76 1.54 -8.92
C THR A 332 -2.24 0.79 -7.70
N LEU A 333 -2.32 -0.54 -7.75
CA LEU A 333 -1.71 -1.46 -6.80
C LEU A 333 -0.51 -2.14 -7.47
N ARG A 334 0.66 -2.06 -6.86
CA ARG A 334 1.85 -2.78 -7.33
C ARG A 334 2.01 -4.10 -6.60
N VAL A 335 2.28 -5.17 -7.35
CA VAL A 335 2.64 -6.49 -6.81
C VAL A 335 4.06 -6.45 -6.24
N THR A 336 4.22 -6.79 -4.96
CA THR A 336 5.50 -6.73 -4.23
C THR A 336 6.09 -8.10 -3.92
N SER A 337 5.26 -9.15 -3.83
CA SER A 337 5.70 -10.55 -3.73
C SER A 337 4.65 -11.46 -4.35
N ILE A 338 5.03 -12.67 -4.74
CA ILE A 338 4.12 -13.66 -5.34
C ILE A 338 4.39 -15.03 -4.70
N ASP A 339 3.34 -15.83 -4.57
CA ASP A 339 3.45 -17.24 -4.26
C ASP A 339 3.90 -18.03 -5.50
N GLU A 340 5.21 -18.12 -5.71
CA GLU A 340 5.83 -18.71 -6.92
C GLU A 340 5.42 -20.19 -7.12
N VAL A 341 5.28 -20.95 -6.03
CA VAL A 341 4.85 -22.36 -6.08
C VAL A 341 3.40 -22.47 -6.57
N ALA A 342 2.50 -21.61 -6.08
CA ALA A 342 1.13 -21.54 -6.59
C ALA A 342 1.08 -21.02 -8.04
N MET A 343 1.95 -20.08 -8.41
CA MET A 343 2.05 -19.55 -9.78
C MET A 343 2.41 -20.65 -10.78
N ASP A 344 3.48 -21.41 -10.53
CA ASP A 344 3.96 -22.41 -11.49
C ASP A 344 2.97 -23.59 -11.61
N PHE A 345 2.38 -24.05 -10.51
CA PHE A 345 1.28 -25.01 -10.54
C PHE A 345 0.06 -24.53 -11.36
N LEU A 346 -0.25 -23.23 -11.30
CA LEU A 346 -1.34 -22.65 -12.09
C LEU A 346 -0.98 -22.45 -13.57
N LYS A 347 0.31 -22.28 -13.90
CA LYS A 347 0.79 -22.29 -15.31
C LYS A 347 0.65 -23.69 -15.90
N ASP A 348 1.18 -24.71 -15.23
CA ASP A 348 1.15 -26.11 -15.70
C ASP A 348 -0.28 -26.64 -15.90
N SER A 349 -1.23 -26.16 -15.09
CA SER A 349 -2.67 -26.47 -15.19
C SER A 349 -3.37 -25.77 -16.38
N CYS A 350 -2.81 -24.68 -16.90
CA CYS A 350 -3.35 -23.89 -18.00
C CYS A 350 -2.58 -24.15 -19.31
N LEU A 351 -3.00 -25.19 -20.04
CA LEU A 351 -2.39 -25.69 -21.29
C LEU A 351 -2.33 -24.71 -22.49
N GLU A 352 -2.67 -23.43 -22.33
CA GLU A 352 -2.53 -22.40 -23.37
C GLU A 352 -1.92 -21.10 -22.82
N PHE A 353 -0.60 -20.95 -22.95
CA PHE A 353 0.09 -19.67 -22.84
C PHE A 353 0.88 -19.37 -24.11
N ASN A 354 0.26 -18.66 -25.05
CA ASN A 354 1.00 -17.96 -26.10
C ASN A 354 1.80 -16.82 -25.44
N GLN A 355 3.11 -16.99 -25.31
CA GLN A 355 4.01 -16.02 -24.66
C GLN A 355 4.32 -14.81 -25.58
N GLY A 356 3.25 -14.18 -26.08
CA GLY A 356 3.31 -12.96 -26.87
C GLY A 356 3.53 -11.73 -25.99
N TYR A 357 4.76 -11.51 -25.53
CA TYR A 357 5.19 -10.17 -25.16
C TYR A 357 5.03 -9.27 -26.39
N SER A 358 4.35 -8.13 -26.27
CA SER A 358 4.34 -7.16 -27.36
C SER A 358 5.75 -6.59 -27.52
N GLU A 359 6.26 -6.61 -28.76
CA GLU A 359 7.58 -6.07 -29.10
C GLU A 359 7.74 -4.61 -28.64
N GLN A 360 6.64 -3.88 -28.61
CA GLN A 360 6.56 -2.50 -28.16
C GLN A 360 6.78 -2.32 -26.64
N LEU A 361 6.38 -3.26 -25.76
CA LEU A 361 6.75 -3.19 -24.33
C LEU A 361 8.26 -3.33 -24.12
N ILE A 362 8.90 -4.13 -24.98
CA ILE A 362 10.36 -4.29 -24.97
C ILE A 362 11.02 -2.97 -25.45
N ASP A 363 10.39 -2.25 -26.38
CA ASP A 363 10.86 -0.95 -26.89
C ASP A 363 10.67 0.19 -25.88
N ASP A 364 9.50 0.32 -25.26
CA ASP A 364 9.22 1.26 -24.17
C ASP A 364 10.29 1.11 -23.06
N SER A 365 10.63 -0.14 -22.70
CA SER A 365 11.67 -0.46 -21.72
C SER A 365 13.08 -0.02 -22.16
N LYS A 366 13.40 -0.03 -23.46
CA LYS A 366 14.70 0.47 -23.97
C LYS A 366 14.80 1.98 -23.82
N VAL A 367 13.73 2.74 -24.11
CA VAL A 367 13.74 4.21 -24.01
C VAL A 367 14.03 4.64 -22.57
N PHE A 368 13.32 4.08 -21.59
CA PHE A 368 13.62 4.31 -20.17
C PHE A 368 15.06 3.95 -19.81
N LYS A 369 15.53 2.75 -20.18
CA LYS A 369 16.91 2.29 -19.88
C LYS A 369 17.99 3.15 -20.55
N LYS A 370 17.73 3.71 -21.74
CA LYS A 370 18.65 4.63 -22.42
C LYS A 370 18.80 5.92 -21.63
N ILE A 371 17.69 6.55 -21.24
CA ILE A 371 17.69 7.82 -20.49
C ILE A 371 18.29 7.64 -19.09
N GLN A 372 17.90 6.58 -18.37
CA GLN A 372 18.49 6.19 -17.09
C GLN A 372 19.97 5.80 -17.21
N GLY A 373 20.41 5.38 -18.39
CA GLY A 373 21.82 5.14 -18.71
C GLY A 373 22.60 6.45 -18.85
N MET A 374 22.08 7.40 -19.64
CA MET A 374 22.70 8.72 -19.85
C MET A 374 22.81 9.51 -18.54
N LEU A 375 21.76 9.55 -17.72
CA LEU A 375 21.75 10.27 -16.45
C LEU A 375 22.46 9.53 -15.30
N ARG A 376 22.96 8.31 -15.52
CA ARG A 376 23.49 7.44 -14.46
C ARG A 376 24.66 8.05 -13.70
N GLU A 377 25.63 8.65 -14.37
CA GLU A 377 26.82 9.18 -13.69
C GLU A 377 26.45 10.35 -12.78
N THR A 378 25.71 11.32 -13.33
CA THR A 378 25.18 12.49 -12.62
C THR A 378 24.38 12.03 -11.40
N LEU A 379 23.41 11.14 -11.57
CA LEU A 379 22.58 10.65 -10.46
C LEU A 379 23.34 9.74 -9.47
N SER A 380 24.42 9.08 -9.87
CA SER A 380 25.26 8.31 -8.94
C SER A 380 25.97 9.23 -7.94
N LYS A 381 26.40 10.42 -8.38
CA LYS A 381 27.09 11.44 -7.56
C LYS A 381 26.10 12.26 -6.69
N ARG A 382 25.05 12.80 -7.32
CA ARG A 382 24.11 13.80 -6.73
C ARG A 382 22.65 13.32 -6.63
N GLY A 383 22.43 12.00 -6.59
CA GLY A 383 21.10 11.36 -6.68
C GLY A 383 20.10 11.82 -5.62
N VAL A 384 20.50 11.94 -4.35
CA VAL A 384 19.64 12.47 -3.28
C VAL A 384 19.20 13.90 -3.60
N ARG A 385 20.17 14.80 -3.85
CA ARG A 385 19.97 16.22 -4.19
C ARG A 385 19.02 16.41 -5.37
N VAL A 386 19.14 15.56 -6.40
CA VAL A 386 18.31 15.63 -7.61
C VAL A 386 16.92 15.05 -7.40
N VAL A 387 16.77 13.85 -6.82
CA VAL A 387 15.45 13.20 -6.66
C VAL A 387 14.57 13.96 -5.68
N THR A 388 15.10 14.36 -4.51
CA THR A 388 14.33 15.15 -3.55
C THR A 388 14.09 16.58 -4.04
N GLY A 389 15.07 17.17 -4.72
CA GLY A 389 14.96 18.49 -5.35
C GLY A 389 13.86 18.54 -6.42
N LEU A 390 13.83 17.58 -7.34
CA LEU A 390 12.75 17.43 -8.34
C LEU A 390 11.39 17.26 -7.65
N GLY A 391 11.31 16.39 -6.63
CA GLY A 391 10.09 16.21 -5.83
C GLY A 391 9.61 17.52 -5.19
N LYS A 392 10.52 18.30 -4.59
CA LYS A 392 10.25 19.61 -3.94
C LYS A 392 9.83 20.68 -4.96
N TYR A 393 10.47 20.72 -6.13
CA TYR A 393 10.17 21.64 -7.24
C TYR A 393 8.80 21.34 -7.87
N PHE A 394 8.51 20.08 -8.22
CA PHE A 394 7.21 19.71 -8.78
C PHE A 394 6.05 19.92 -7.79
N ARG A 395 6.26 19.65 -6.49
CA ARG A 395 5.29 19.99 -5.42
C ARG A 395 5.05 21.51 -5.28
N HIS A 396 5.99 22.36 -5.70
CA HIS A 396 5.82 23.82 -5.70
C HIS A 396 5.03 24.33 -6.93
N ILE A 397 5.19 23.68 -8.09
CA ILE A 397 4.43 24.01 -9.31
C ILE A 397 3.01 23.46 -9.25
N ASP A 398 2.81 22.28 -8.67
CA ASP A 398 1.51 21.59 -8.52
C ASP A 398 0.60 22.27 -7.47
N LYS A 399 0.17 23.50 -7.76
CA LYS A 399 -0.68 24.34 -6.91
C LYS A 399 -2.10 23.79 -6.70
N ASN A 400 -2.52 22.79 -7.47
CA ASN A 400 -3.82 22.13 -7.29
C ASN A 400 -3.71 20.75 -6.63
N GLY A 401 -2.49 20.21 -6.47
CA GLY A 401 -2.21 18.96 -5.78
C GLY A 401 -2.65 17.70 -6.53
N ASN A 402 -2.83 17.76 -7.86
CA ASN A 402 -3.34 16.62 -8.63
C ASN A 402 -2.23 15.64 -9.09
N GLY A 403 -0.96 16.02 -9.00
CA GLY A 403 0.19 15.20 -9.40
C GLY A 403 0.63 15.34 -10.86
N PHE A 404 -0.06 16.13 -11.69
CA PHE A 404 0.10 16.17 -13.16
C PHE A 404 0.59 17.53 -13.67
N LEU A 405 1.77 17.52 -14.32
CA LEU A 405 2.42 18.71 -14.88
C LEU A 405 2.55 18.61 -16.40
N SER A 406 2.80 19.75 -17.05
CA SER A 406 2.89 19.91 -18.52
C SER A 406 4.29 19.61 -19.06
N GLN A 407 4.40 19.41 -20.38
CA GLN A 407 5.68 19.14 -21.04
C GLN A 407 6.73 20.25 -20.75
N THR A 408 6.29 21.51 -20.68
CA THR A 408 7.15 22.66 -20.39
C THR A 408 7.71 22.64 -18.97
N ASP A 409 6.92 22.25 -17.97
CA ASP A 409 7.37 22.19 -16.57
C ASP A 409 8.50 21.17 -16.40
N PHE A 410 8.41 20.03 -17.11
CA PHE A 410 9.44 19.00 -17.11
C PHE A 410 10.70 19.41 -17.89
N LYS A 411 10.55 20.12 -19.03
CA LYS A 411 11.70 20.67 -19.77
C LYS A 411 12.41 21.82 -19.03
N GLU A 412 11.71 22.56 -18.15
CA GLU A 412 12.33 23.52 -17.23
C GLU A 412 13.07 22.80 -16.10
N ALA A 413 12.44 21.80 -15.47
CA ALA A 413 13.06 20.99 -14.41
C ALA A 413 14.38 20.34 -14.84
N LEU A 414 14.43 19.71 -16.02
CA LEU A 414 15.66 19.08 -16.53
C LEU A 414 16.80 20.10 -16.67
N LYS A 415 16.50 21.33 -17.10
CA LYS A 415 17.50 22.41 -17.20
C LYS A 415 17.95 22.89 -15.81
N LEU A 416 17.00 23.15 -14.91
CA LEU A 416 17.27 23.60 -13.54
C LEU A 416 18.12 22.60 -12.75
N PHE A 417 17.88 21.30 -12.93
CA PHE A 417 18.61 20.22 -12.27
C PHE A 417 19.81 19.70 -13.08
N HIS A 418 20.23 20.39 -14.13
CA HIS A 418 21.37 20.04 -14.99
C HIS A 418 21.35 18.56 -15.46
N LEU A 419 20.19 18.11 -15.93
CA LEU A 419 19.94 16.76 -16.45
C LEU A 419 19.82 16.82 -17.98
N GLU A 420 20.92 16.50 -18.66
CA GLU A 420 20.97 16.53 -20.12
C GLU A 420 20.27 15.30 -20.72
N VAL A 421 19.16 15.54 -21.42
CA VAL A 421 18.43 14.53 -22.19
C VAL A 421 18.24 15.08 -23.60
N PRO A 422 18.65 14.37 -24.67
CA PRO A 422 18.42 14.80 -26.05
C PRO A 422 16.92 14.94 -26.35
N GLU A 423 16.53 16.00 -27.08
CA GLU A 423 15.10 16.30 -27.35
C GLU A 423 14.36 15.10 -27.98
N GLN A 424 15.01 14.35 -28.89
CA GLN A 424 14.43 13.14 -29.49
C GLN A 424 14.12 12.04 -28.45
N ASP A 425 14.98 11.86 -27.45
CA ASP A 425 14.75 10.90 -26.37
C ASP A 425 13.69 11.42 -25.38
N PHE A 426 13.65 12.73 -25.15
CA PHE A 426 12.60 13.36 -24.35
C PHE A 426 11.21 13.22 -24.99
N GLU A 427 11.06 13.49 -26.29
CA GLU A 427 9.77 13.29 -26.99
C GLU A 427 9.37 11.82 -27.01
N SER A 428 10.33 10.90 -27.19
CA SER A 428 10.08 9.46 -27.09
C SER A 428 9.58 9.07 -25.69
N LEU A 429 10.19 9.63 -24.65
CA LEU A 429 9.75 9.46 -23.25
C LEU A 429 8.34 10.03 -23.00
N TRP A 430 8.06 11.23 -23.52
CA TRP A 430 6.77 11.91 -23.37
C TRP A 430 5.62 11.09 -23.96
N LEU A 431 5.83 10.54 -25.16
CA LEU A 431 4.86 9.70 -25.87
C LEU A 431 4.52 8.39 -25.12
N ILE A 432 5.43 7.85 -24.31
CA ILE A 432 5.19 6.65 -23.50
C ILE A 432 4.45 7.00 -22.20
N LEU A 433 4.73 8.17 -21.61
CA LEU A 433 4.14 8.57 -20.32
C LEU A 433 2.71 9.14 -20.45
N ASP A 434 2.36 9.84 -21.53
CA ASP A 434 0.99 10.34 -21.75
C ASP A 434 0.10 9.36 -22.54
N ASP A 435 -0.12 8.15 -22.00
CA ASP A 435 -1.13 7.16 -22.46
C ASP A 435 -2.54 7.78 -22.59
N SER A 436 -2.79 8.87 -21.87
CA SER A 436 -4.04 9.63 -21.89
C SER A 436 -4.19 10.62 -23.05
N LYS A 437 -3.10 11.06 -23.69
CA LYS A 437 -3.06 12.24 -24.59
C LYS A 437 -3.69 13.47 -23.95
N SER A 438 -3.36 13.72 -22.68
CA SER A 438 -3.84 14.83 -21.86
C SER A 438 -2.93 16.06 -21.88
N ASP A 439 -1.76 15.96 -22.54
CA ASP A 439 -0.63 16.90 -22.48
C ASP A 439 -0.08 17.11 -21.06
N LYS A 440 -0.30 16.11 -20.19
CA LYS A 440 0.15 16.11 -18.80
C LYS A 440 0.56 14.72 -18.34
N VAL A 441 1.63 14.69 -17.54
CA VAL A 441 2.24 13.46 -17.02
C VAL A 441 2.35 13.55 -15.51
N ASN A 442 2.20 12.42 -14.82
CA ASN A 442 2.38 12.36 -13.38
C ASN A 442 3.86 12.54 -13.02
N TYR A 443 4.20 13.53 -12.18
CA TYR A 443 5.61 13.83 -11.90
C TYR A 443 6.34 12.73 -11.11
N GLY A 444 5.63 11.84 -10.42
CA GLY A 444 6.23 10.63 -9.85
C GLY A 444 6.64 9.62 -10.91
N GLU A 445 5.82 9.43 -11.94
CA GLU A 445 6.12 8.54 -13.06
C GLU A 445 7.23 9.12 -13.96
N PHE A 446 7.29 10.45 -14.12
CA PHE A 446 8.42 11.13 -14.76
C PHE A 446 9.74 10.94 -13.99
N ILE A 447 9.76 11.15 -12.66
CA ILE A 447 10.96 10.92 -11.84
C ILE A 447 11.45 9.47 -11.98
N HIS A 448 10.55 8.48 -11.81
CA HIS A 448 10.90 7.07 -11.99
C HIS A 448 11.41 6.75 -13.40
N ALA A 449 10.87 7.42 -14.43
CA ALA A 449 11.30 7.22 -15.80
C ALA A 449 12.73 7.72 -16.06
N ILE A 450 13.11 8.90 -15.53
CA ILE A 450 14.45 9.47 -15.77
C ILE A 450 15.52 8.93 -14.79
N ALA A 451 15.15 8.67 -13.53
CA ALA A 451 16.10 8.26 -12.48
C ALA A 451 16.15 6.75 -12.24
N GLY A 452 15.16 6.01 -12.73
CA GLY A 452 14.88 4.64 -12.34
C GLY A 452 13.88 4.57 -11.17
N GLU A 453 13.39 3.37 -10.89
CA GLU A 453 12.66 3.09 -9.66
C GLU A 453 13.36 1.97 -8.88
N MET A 454 13.63 2.24 -7.61
CA MET A 454 14.17 1.34 -6.61
C MET A 454 13.29 0.09 -6.49
N ASN A 455 13.94 -1.08 -6.53
CA ASN A 455 13.23 -2.35 -6.56
C ASN A 455 12.39 -2.60 -5.29
N GLU A 456 11.43 -3.53 -5.37
CA GLU A 456 10.47 -3.76 -4.30
C GLU A 456 11.10 -4.37 -3.03
N TYR A 457 12.27 -5.03 -3.12
CA TYR A 457 13.04 -5.50 -1.96
C TYR A 457 13.58 -4.29 -1.16
N ARG A 458 14.31 -3.39 -1.82
CA ARG A 458 14.78 -2.13 -1.24
C ARG A 458 13.63 -1.27 -0.71
N LYS A 459 12.54 -1.09 -1.49
CA LYS A 459 11.34 -0.33 -1.04
C LYS A 459 10.64 -0.96 0.16
N ALA A 460 10.66 -2.29 0.33
CA ALA A 460 10.12 -2.93 1.52
C ALA A 460 10.84 -2.50 2.81
N PHE A 461 12.17 -2.33 2.78
CA PHE A 461 12.92 -1.84 3.94
C PHE A 461 12.72 -0.34 4.20
N VAL A 462 12.55 0.49 3.16
CA VAL A 462 12.18 1.91 3.32
C VAL A 462 10.80 2.04 3.98
N ARG A 463 9.80 1.27 3.50
CA ARG A 463 8.46 1.18 4.13
C ARG A 463 8.56 0.67 5.57
N LYS A 464 9.36 -0.37 5.85
CA LYS A 464 9.56 -0.92 7.21
C LYS A 464 10.20 0.11 8.16
N ALA A 465 11.16 0.90 7.70
CA ALA A 465 11.75 2.01 8.46
C ALA A 465 10.70 3.09 8.75
N TYR A 466 9.98 3.57 7.73
CA TYR A 466 8.97 4.60 7.90
C TYR A 466 7.82 4.16 8.81
N MET A 467 7.31 2.93 8.66
CA MET A 467 6.25 2.37 9.51
C MET A 467 6.67 2.16 10.98
N LYS A 468 7.98 2.13 11.27
CA LYS A 468 8.51 2.14 12.65
C LYS A 468 8.55 3.56 13.24
N LEU A 469 8.70 4.58 12.40
CA LEU A 469 8.71 5.99 12.78
C LEU A 469 7.28 6.55 12.91
N ASP A 470 6.41 6.28 11.93
CA ASP A 470 5.00 6.67 11.93
C ASP A 470 4.14 5.68 12.76
N PHE A 471 4.41 5.61 14.06
CA PHE A 471 3.68 4.73 14.99
C PHE A 471 2.21 5.11 15.16
N ASN A 472 1.86 6.39 14.92
CA ASN A 472 0.49 6.90 14.97
C ASN A 472 -0.30 6.68 13.67
N LYS A 473 0.39 6.37 12.56
CA LYS A 473 -0.17 6.30 11.20
C LYS A 473 -0.79 7.63 10.76
N THR A 474 -0.08 8.74 11.03
CA THR A 474 -0.43 10.11 10.65
C THR A 474 -0.18 10.38 9.18
N GLY A 475 0.82 9.75 8.55
CA GLY A 475 1.25 10.01 7.18
C GLY A 475 2.41 11.01 7.05
N SER A 476 2.80 11.62 8.17
CA SER A 476 4.00 12.43 8.38
C SER A 476 4.64 12.05 9.72
N VAL A 477 5.96 12.24 9.84
CA VAL A 477 6.74 12.00 11.05
C VAL A 477 7.46 13.30 11.46
N PRO A 478 7.32 13.76 12.72
CA PRO A 478 8.08 14.91 13.23
C PRO A 478 9.60 14.68 13.21
N MET A 479 10.36 15.66 12.73
CA MET A 479 11.83 15.61 12.65
C MET A 479 12.48 15.35 14.02
N VAL A 480 11.83 15.79 15.11
CA VAL A 480 12.25 15.50 16.49
C VAL A 480 12.20 14.01 16.85
N ASP A 481 11.29 13.23 16.26
CA ASP A 481 11.17 11.79 16.50
C ASP A 481 12.11 11.00 15.57
N ILE A 482 12.32 11.48 14.34
CA ILE A 482 13.39 11.02 13.46
C ILE A 482 14.76 11.14 14.17
N ARG A 483 15.04 12.30 14.80
CA ARG A 483 16.27 12.51 15.60
C ARG A 483 16.37 11.60 16.83
N LYS A 484 15.25 11.25 17.49
CA LYS A 484 15.27 10.32 18.64
C LYS A 484 15.54 8.88 18.18
N CYS A 485 14.99 8.46 17.04
CA CYS A 485 15.08 7.09 16.57
C CYS A 485 16.35 6.76 15.76
N TYR A 486 17.01 7.74 15.14
CA TYR A 486 18.24 7.52 14.37
C TYR A 486 19.48 7.29 15.26
N CYS A 487 20.18 6.17 15.03
CA CYS A 487 21.31 5.68 15.82
C CYS A 487 22.58 5.49 14.95
N ALA A 488 23.55 6.40 15.04
CA ALA A 488 24.77 6.37 14.22
C ALA A 488 25.93 5.56 14.84
N LYS A 489 25.75 4.94 16.02
CA LYS A 489 26.81 4.20 16.76
C LYS A 489 27.53 3.11 15.98
N LYS A 490 26.91 2.59 14.92
CA LYS A 490 27.45 1.52 14.06
C LYS A 490 28.04 2.05 12.74
N HIS A 491 28.03 3.35 12.50
CA HIS A 491 28.61 3.93 11.30
C HIS A 491 30.13 3.71 11.31
N PRO A 492 30.74 3.20 10.22
CA PRO A 492 32.17 2.86 10.25
C PRO A 492 33.13 4.01 10.56
N LEU A 493 32.79 5.27 10.28
CA LEU A 493 33.63 6.41 10.73
C LEU A 493 33.56 6.61 12.25
N VAL A 494 32.40 6.34 12.87
CA VAL A 494 32.24 6.38 14.34
C VAL A 494 32.97 5.20 14.99
N LEU A 495 32.86 4.00 14.42
CA LEU A 495 33.61 2.82 14.87
C LEU A 495 35.13 2.97 14.70
N ALA A 496 35.58 3.75 13.72
CA ALA A 496 36.99 4.09 13.50
C ALA A 496 37.47 5.32 14.30
N GLY A 497 36.61 5.96 15.10
CA GLY A 497 36.95 7.18 15.85
C GLY A 497 37.23 8.41 14.99
N LYS A 498 36.81 8.41 13.72
CA LYS A 498 37.02 9.50 12.75
C LYS A 498 35.89 10.55 12.74
N ALA A 499 34.74 10.22 13.30
CA ALA A 499 33.58 11.11 13.45
C ALA A 499 32.79 10.74 14.72
N THR A 500 32.02 11.67 15.28
CA THR A 500 31.11 11.39 16.41
C THR A 500 29.72 10.94 15.94
N GLU A 501 28.94 10.34 16.84
CA GLU A 501 27.57 9.92 16.53
C GLU A 501 26.67 11.11 16.11
N GLU A 502 26.77 12.24 16.82
CA GLU A 502 25.95 13.41 16.54
C GLU A 502 26.39 14.18 15.28
N GLU A 503 27.64 14.04 14.81
CA GLU A 503 28.08 14.55 13.49
C GLU A 503 27.37 13.81 12.34
N ILE A 504 27.49 12.48 12.28
CA ILE A 504 26.86 11.64 11.24
C ILE A 504 25.33 11.82 11.24
N LYS A 505 24.76 11.97 12.43
CA LYS A 505 23.33 12.19 12.65
C LYS A 505 22.86 13.59 12.28
N SER A 506 23.63 14.64 12.55
CA SER A 506 23.31 16.00 12.11
C SER A 506 23.45 16.11 10.58
N SER A 507 24.51 15.53 10.01
CA SER A 507 24.69 15.36 8.56
C SER A 507 23.46 14.71 7.89
N PHE A 508 22.95 13.60 8.45
CA PHE A 508 21.72 12.96 7.95
C PHE A 508 20.50 13.90 8.04
N LEU A 509 20.26 14.51 9.21
CA LEU A 509 19.08 15.34 9.46
C LEU A 509 19.07 16.65 8.66
N GLU A 510 20.24 17.26 8.42
CA GLU A 510 20.38 18.43 7.55
C GLU A 510 20.05 18.09 6.10
N THR A 511 20.58 16.98 5.58
CA THR A 511 20.35 16.52 4.21
C THR A 511 18.88 16.13 3.99
N LEU A 512 18.25 15.49 4.98
CA LEU A 512 16.82 15.17 4.96
C LEU A 512 15.95 16.43 5.11
N GLY A 513 16.31 17.36 6.00
CA GLY A 513 15.57 18.60 6.23
C GLY A 513 15.51 19.49 4.99
N GLU A 514 16.65 19.69 4.31
CA GLU A 514 16.67 20.45 3.05
C GLU A 514 15.90 19.74 1.93
N SER A 515 15.83 18.40 1.96
CA SER A 515 15.03 17.61 1.02
C SER A 515 13.51 17.78 1.19
N CYS A 516 13.03 18.32 2.31
CA CYS A 516 11.61 18.40 2.64
C CYS A 516 10.97 19.74 2.28
N SER A 517 9.63 19.74 2.19
CA SER A 517 8.79 20.93 2.04
C SER A 517 8.48 21.61 3.39
N SER A 518 8.72 20.94 4.52
CA SER A 518 8.72 21.50 5.88
C SER A 518 9.97 21.03 6.65
N PRO A 519 10.61 21.87 7.47
CA PRO A 519 11.72 21.44 8.33
C PRO A 519 11.24 20.68 9.60
N GLU A 520 9.95 20.76 9.94
CA GLU A 520 9.41 20.22 11.20
C GLU A 520 8.89 18.78 11.07
N GLU A 521 8.36 18.39 9.90
CA GLU A 521 7.81 17.06 9.62
C GLU A 521 8.25 16.55 8.25
N VAL A 522 8.41 15.24 8.12
CA VAL A 522 8.76 14.53 6.89
C VAL A 522 7.62 13.62 6.47
N SER A 523 7.11 13.76 5.24
CA SER A 523 6.12 12.83 4.69
C SER A 523 6.75 11.50 4.25
N TYR A 524 5.92 10.45 4.11
CA TYR A 524 6.38 9.20 3.49
C TYR A 524 7.03 9.44 2.12
N SER A 525 6.44 10.31 1.28
CA SER A 525 7.00 10.59 -0.04
C SER A 525 8.37 11.26 -0.01
N GLU A 526 8.66 12.10 0.98
CA GLU A 526 9.98 12.73 1.12
C GLU A 526 11.03 11.76 1.67
N PHE A 527 10.60 10.88 2.58
CA PHE A 527 11.43 9.79 3.06
C PHE A 527 11.71 8.75 1.95
N GLU A 528 10.72 8.46 1.10
CA GLU A 528 10.89 7.63 -0.10
C GLU A 528 11.81 8.33 -1.12
N ASP A 529 11.55 9.59 -1.50
CA ASP A 529 12.39 10.40 -2.40
C ASP A 529 13.88 10.43 -1.95
N TYR A 530 14.13 10.55 -0.64
CA TYR A 530 15.49 10.55 -0.08
C TYR A 530 16.21 9.21 -0.27
N TYR A 531 15.55 8.09 0.10
CA TYR A 531 16.17 6.77 -0.02
C TYR A 531 16.22 6.26 -1.46
N GLU A 532 15.27 6.67 -2.32
CA GLU A 532 15.27 6.49 -3.76
C GLU A 532 16.53 7.13 -4.38
N GLY A 533 16.77 8.43 -4.13
CA GLY A 533 17.97 9.13 -4.58
C GLY A 533 19.29 8.60 -3.99
N LEU A 534 19.26 8.02 -2.78
CA LEU A 534 20.43 7.37 -2.19
C LEU A 534 20.74 6.03 -2.87
N SER A 535 19.70 5.26 -3.20
CA SER A 535 19.74 3.92 -3.80
C SER A 535 20.44 3.87 -5.17
N ILE A 536 20.29 4.92 -5.99
CA ILE A 536 20.82 4.98 -7.37
C ILE A 536 22.33 4.71 -7.42
N GLY A 537 23.08 5.24 -6.45
CA GLY A 537 24.54 5.09 -6.37
C GLY A 537 25.02 3.91 -5.52
N ILE A 538 24.17 2.91 -5.28
CA ILE A 538 24.50 1.70 -4.49
C ILE A 538 24.16 0.47 -5.35
N ALA A 539 25.19 -0.27 -5.77
CA ALA A 539 25.04 -1.41 -6.67
C ALA A 539 24.35 -2.62 -5.99
N ASP A 540 24.77 -2.99 -4.78
CA ASP A 540 24.26 -4.17 -4.08
C ASP A 540 23.02 -3.87 -3.22
N ASP A 541 22.10 -4.84 -3.19
CA ASP A 541 20.81 -4.73 -2.52
C ASP A 541 20.91 -4.90 -1.00
N ASP A 542 21.78 -5.79 -0.49
CA ASP A 542 21.95 -5.98 0.95
C ASP A 542 22.81 -4.85 1.57
N ASP A 543 23.77 -4.28 0.84
CA ASP A 543 24.45 -3.05 1.26
C ASP A 543 23.48 -1.86 1.39
N PHE A 544 22.57 -1.68 0.42
CA PHE A 544 21.49 -0.69 0.58
C PHE A 544 20.62 -0.98 1.81
N VAL A 545 20.22 -2.24 1.99
CA VAL A 545 19.40 -2.64 3.14
C VAL A 545 20.16 -2.50 4.46
N ASN A 546 21.50 -2.61 4.49
CA ASN A 546 22.32 -2.37 5.67
C ASN A 546 22.33 -0.89 6.11
N ILE A 547 22.24 0.06 5.15
CA ILE A 547 22.04 1.49 5.43
C ILE A 547 20.69 1.76 6.11
N LEU A 548 19.69 0.91 5.92
CA LEU A 548 18.39 0.99 6.63
C LEU A 548 18.37 0.17 7.94
N ARG A 549 18.89 -1.06 7.93
CA ARG A 549 18.94 -1.95 9.11
C ARG A 549 19.75 -1.35 10.26
N ASN A 550 20.90 -0.72 9.98
CA ASN A 550 21.80 -0.24 11.02
C ASN A 550 21.29 0.98 11.81
N PRO A 551 20.84 2.10 11.19
CA PRO A 551 20.43 3.29 11.92
C PRO A 551 19.03 3.17 12.52
N TRP A 552 18.11 2.50 11.82
CA TRP A 552 16.72 2.34 12.26
C TRP A 552 16.51 1.11 13.15
N GLY A 553 17.43 0.14 13.16
CA GLY A 553 17.28 -1.09 13.95
C GLY A 553 16.04 -1.90 13.56
N ILE A 554 15.81 -2.07 12.26
CA ILE A 554 14.71 -2.84 11.66
C ILE A 554 15.12 -4.26 11.28
#